data_AF-A0A971B300-F1
#
_entry.id   AF-A0A971B300-F1
#
_cell.length_a   1.000
_cell.length_b   1.000
_cell.length_c   1.000
_cell.angle_alpha   90.00
_cell.angle_beta   90.00
_cell.angle_gamma   90.00
#
_symmetry.space_group_name_H-M   'P 1'
#
loop_
_entity.id
_entity.type
_entity.pdbx_description
1 polymer ?
#
loop_
_entity_poly.entity_id
_entity_poly.type
_entity_poly.pdbx_seq_one_letter_code
_entity_poly.pdbx_strand_id
1 'polypeptide(L)'
;MIDRFNAIWEGDESCKDRARRRWEAFRSRTEPSLPESPHYGWENEVFEFCFQSVLSELVSELSAPQWVLADIQESIGSLAIPDVRMDIALELSRTPRPTIALPRTLCDSISEPETILGDEEFEGWYRIGYYEEDMTTEEFRSGATVSYTDASSGLVAIDDDQEVAGVRIPFAQSGALPVWADVDEERGSHLPWLSNGLVCGFFHNGFTARGMYLAAHPIVVAGLDFHLAPWPDYLHFQDKHGKRALVLRTWKANAIDASVNGNVYRFSGCDLMLRADCFTSLKDQIESRIVMVTRVDRRQHDSWPQGDQ
;
A
#
# COMPACT_ATOMS: atom_id res chain seq x y z
N MET A 1 27.77 -1.83 -3.15
CA MET A 1 26.76 -0.74 -3.16
C MET A 1 26.62 -0.14 -1.77
N ILE A 2 26.19 -0.91 -0.75
CA ILE A 2 26.10 -0.44 0.65
C ILE A 2 27.42 0.14 1.16
N ASP A 3 28.56 -0.53 0.95
CA ASP A 3 29.87 -0.02 1.41
C ASP A 3 30.28 1.30 0.74
N ARG A 4 29.84 1.52 -0.50
CA ARG A 4 30.17 2.73 -1.28
C ARG A 4 29.26 3.88 -0.90
N PHE A 5 27.98 3.60 -0.66
CA PHE A 5 27.06 4.53 0.00
C PHE A 5 27.60 4.92 1.38
N ASN A 6 27.98 3.95 2.21
CA ASN A 6 28.56 4.21 3.53
C ASN A 6 29.85 5.04 3.43
N ALA A 7 30.74 4.75 2.47
CA ALA A 7 31.96 5.53 2.27
C ALA A 7 31.69 6.99 1.90
N ILE A 8 30.68 7.26 1.05
CA ILE A 8 30.27 8.63 0.69
C ILE A 8 29.57 9.30 1.88
N TRP A 9 28.66 8.59 2.53
CA TRP A 9 27.88 9.06 3.66
C TRP A 9 28.73 9.40 4.89
N GLU A 10 29.68 8.53 5.22
CA GLU A 10 30.57 8.69 6.37
C GLU A 10 31.74 9.64 6.06
N GLY A 11 32.20 9.67 4.80
CA GLY A 11 33.37 10.42 4.35
C GLY A 11 33.12 11.89 4.00
N ASP A 12 31.88 12.31 3.80
CA ASP A 12 31.53 13.72 3.55
C ASP A 12 30.61 14.27 4.65
N GLU A 13 31.19 15.05 5.57
CA GLU A 13 30.42 15.76 6.61
C GLU A 13 29.37 16.72 6.03
N SER A 14 29.52 17.16 4.78
CA SER A 14 28.51 17.97 4.10
C SER A 14 27.23 17.18 3.81
N CYS A 15 27.32 15.86 3.62
CA CYS A 15 26.15 14.98 3.51
C CYS A 15 25.40 14.92 4.84
N LYS A 16 26.10 14.71 5.97
CA LYS A 16 25.48 14.67 7.31
C LYS A 16 24.86 16.01 7.70
N ASP A 17 25.52 17.13 7.41
CA ASP A 17 24.99 18.45 7.71
C ASP A 17 23.77 18.80 6.82
N ARG A 18 23.77 18.41 5.54
CA ARG A 18 22.58 18.53 4.67
C ARG A 18 21.44 17.63 5.16
N ALA A 19 21.74 16.40 5.59
CA ALA A 19 20.79 15.48 6.21
C ALA A 19 20.05 16.15 7.34
N ARG A 20 20.81 16.66 8.31
CA ARG A 20 20.30 17.32 9.49
C ARG A 20 19.47 18.55 9.12
N ARG A 21 19.99 19.44 8.26
CA ARG A 21 19.27 20.68 7.89
C ARG A 21 17.97 20.42 7.14
N ARG A 22 17.92 19.41 6.28
CA ARG A 22 16.67 19.05 5.57
C ARG A 22 15.72 18.30 6.48
N TRP A 23 16.20 17.41 7.34
CA TRP A 23 15.39 16.80 8.39
C TRP A 23 14.76 17.88 9.30
N GLU A 24 15.54 18.86 9.73
CA GLU A 24 15.05 20.04 10.47
C GLU A 24 14.09 20.90 9.66
N ALA A 25 14.22 20.92 8.33
CA ALA A 25 13.30 21.65 7.44
C ALA A 25 11.95 20.93 7.35
N PHE A 26 11.91 19.60 7.24
CA PHE A 26 10.68 18.82 7.14
C PHE A 26 9.98 18.57 8.48
N ARG A 27 10.62 18.93 9.61
CA ARG A 27 9.98 18.92 10.93
C ARG A 27 9.25 20.24 11.21
N SER A 28 7.97 20.15 11.56
CA SER A 28 7.22 21.36 11.93
C SER A 28 7.78 21.95 13.23
N ARG A 29 8.20 23.22 13.18
CA ARG A 29 8.70 23.94 14.37
C ARG A 29 7.59 24.37 15.31
N THR A 30 6.39 24.59 14.77
CA THR A 30 5.18 24.94 15.52
C THR A 30 4.48 23.71 16.07
N GLU A 31 4.58 22.58 15.36
CA GLU A 31 3.90 21.33 15.68
C GLU A 31 4.85 20.11 15.70
N PRO A 32 5.81 20.04 16.65
CA PRO A 32 6.92 19.08 16.60
C PRO A 32 6.55 17.62 16.91
N SER A 33 5.31 17.37 17.33
CA SER A 33 4.75 16.03 17.54
C SER A 33 4.06 15.47 16.29
N LEU A 34 3.83 16.27 15.25
CA LEU A 34 3.32 15.75 13.99
C LEU A 34 4.29 14.72 13.39
N PRO A 35 3.79 13.61 12.83
CA PRO A 35 4.62 12.74 12.01
C PRO A 35 5.15 13.52 10.81
N GLU A 36 6.32 13.10 10.32
CA GLU A 36 6.91 13.67 9.12
C GLU A 36 5.98 13.45 7.93
N SER A 37 5.71 14.52 7.17
CA SER A 37 4.99 14.35 5.90
C SER A 37 5.83 13.44 4.99
N PRO A 38 5.21 12.46 4.30
CA PRO A 38 5.92 11.64 3.33
C PRO A 38 6.60 12.53 2.30
N HIS A 39 7.92 12.43 2.19
CA HIS A 39 8.72 13.18 1.23
C HIS A 39 9.83 12.30 0.68
N TYR A 40 10.22 12.57 -0.56
CA TYR A 40 11.41 11.99 -1.14
C TYR A 40 12.64 12.76 -0.61
N GLY A 41 13.29 12.17 0.40
CA GLY A 41 14.51 12.74 0.99
C GLY A 41 15.72 12.62 0.07
N TRP A 42 16.69 13.50 0.25
CA TRP A 42 17.94 13.55 -0.53
C TRP A 42 18.83 12.33 -0.30
N GLU A 43 18.66 11.62 0.82
CA GLU A 43 19.29 10.34 1.07
C GLU A 43 18.92 9.30 0.01
N ASN A 44 17.70 9.38 -0.54
CA ASN A 44 17.28 8.58 -1.67
C ASN A 44 17.97 9.03 -2.96
N GLU A 45 18.18 10.34 -3.17
CA GLU A 45 18.98 10.86 -4.30
C GLU A 45 20.43 10.35 -4.26
N VAL A 46 21.06 10.33 -3.07
CA VAL A 46 22.43 9.80 -2.90
C VAL A 46 22.47 8.29 -3.10
N PHE A 47 21.46 7.58 -2.59
CA PHE A 47 21.32 6.14 -2.85
C PHE A 47 21.17 5.87 -4.35
N GLU A 48 20.26 6.57 -5.04
CA GLU A 48 20.06 6.46 -6.49
C GLU A 48 21.33 6.79 -7.26
N PHE A 49 22.06 7.84 -6.87
CA PHE A 49 23.33 8.19 -7.50
C PHE A 49 24.39 7.08 -7.33
N CYS A 50 24.54 6.54 -6.12
CA CYS A 50 25.45 5.43 -5.84
C CYS A 50 25.04 4.18 -6.63
N PHE A 51 23.74 3.93 -6.69
CA PHE A 51 23.16 2.79 -7.38
C PHE A 51 23.34 2.90 -8.90
N GLN A 52 23.02 4.05 -9.50
CA GLN A 52 23.28 4.34 -10.92
C GLN A 52 24.76 4.19 -11.27
N SER A 53 25.66 4.65 -10.40
CA SER A 53 27.11 4.49 -10.60
C SER A 53 27.51 3.02 -10.63
N VAL A 54 27.02 2.22 -9.68
CA VAL A 54 27.27 0.77 -9.64
C VAL A 54 26.67 0.06 -10.86
N LEU A 55 25.47 0.43 -11.30
CA LEU A 55 24.85 -0.16 -12.49
C LEU A 55 25.62 0.16 -13.76
N SER A 56 26.12 1.39 -13.88
CA SER A 56 26.94 1.82 -15.02
C SER A 56 28.26 1.05 -15.10
N GLU A 57 28.88 0.77 -13.96
CA GLU A 57 30.09 -0.05 -13.86
C GLU A 57 29.78 -1.53 -14.15
N LEU A 58 28.68 -2.07 -13.62
CA LEU A 58 28.26 -3.46 -13.83
C LEU A 58 28.13 -3.79 -15.33
N VAL A 59 27.51 -2.90 -16.10
CA VAL A 59 27.42 -3.04 -17.57
C VAL A 59 28.80 -3.13 -18.23
N SER A 60 29.78 -2.37 -17.74
CA SER A 60 31.13 -2.36 -18.28
C SER A 60 31.96 -3.60 -17.92
N GLU A 61 31.62 -4.27 -16.81
CA GLU A 61 32.29 -5.48 -16.31
C GLU A 61 31.69 -6.78 -16.86
N LEU A 62 30.45 -6.74 -17.34
CA LEU A 62 29.80 -7.90 -17.97
C LEU A 62 30.50 -8.26 -19.29
N SER A 63 31.25 -9.35 -19.27
CA SER A 63 31.90 -9.95 -20.46
C SER A 63 30.90 -10.75 -21.30
N ALA A 64 29.77 -10.14 -21.68
CA ALA A 64 28.71 -10.79 -22.43
C ALA A 64 28.63 -10.26 -23.88
N PRO A 65 28.14 -11.06 -24.86
CA PRO A 65 27.85 -10.56 -26.20
C PRO A 65 26.89 -9.36 -26.17
N GLN A 66 27.06 -8.40 -27.07
CA GLN A 66 26.27 -7.15 -27.11
C GLN A 66 24.74 -7.33 -27.09
N TRP A 67 24.23 -8.41 -27.69
CA TRP A 67 22.79 -8.71 -27.68
C TRP A 67 22.29 -9.16 -26.30
N VAL A 68 23.10 -9.92 -25.54
CA VAL A 68 22.80 -10.29 -24.15
C VAL A 68 22.89 -9.06 -23.24
N LEU A 69 23.84 -8.16 -23.51
CA LEU A 69 23.97 -6.91 -22.76
C LEU A 69 22.74 -6.00 -22.94
N ALA A 70 22.09 -6.00 -24.10
CA ALA A 70 20.88 -5.21 -24.33
C ALA A 70 19.71 -5.72 -23.47
N ASP A 71 19.44 -7.03 -23.47
CA ASP A 71 18.37 -7.63 -22.67
C ASP A 71 18.64 -7.49 -21.15
N ILE A 72 19.90 -7.63 -20.75
CA ILE A 72 20.33 -7.41 -19.35
C ILE A 72 20.19 -5.93 -18.98
N GLN A 73 20.58 -4.99 -19.85
CA GLN A 73 20.42 -3.55 -19.59
C GLN A 73 18.95 -3.15 -19.45
N GLU A 74 18.07 -3.70 -20.29
CA GLU A 74 16.63 -3.46 -20.19
C GLU A 74 16.07 -4.02 -18.88
N SER A 75 16.46 -5.26 -18.53
CA SER A 75 16.05 -5.90 -17.27
C SER A 75 16.56 -5.12 -16.05
N ILE A 76 17.83 -4.74 -16.03
CA ILE A 76 18.43 -3.92 -14.97
C ILE A 76 17.77 -2.55 -14.91
N GLY A 77 17.54 -1.90 -16.05
CA GLY A 77 16.87 -0.60 -16.13
C GLY A 77 15.47 -0.67 -15.54
N SER A 78 14.71 -1.72 -15.83
CA SER A 78 13.37 -1.93 -15.27
C SER A 78 13.36 -2.16 -13.75
N LEU A 79 14.43 -2.75 -13.20
CA LEU A 79 14.62 -2.93 -11.75
C LEU A 79 15.16 -1.67 -11.07
N ALA A 80 15.80 -0.79 -11.83
CA ALA A 80 16.54 0.35 -11.32
C ALA A 80 15.73 1.64 -11.31
N ILE A 81 14.79 1.77 -12.24
CA ILE A 81 13.89 2.90 -12.31
C ILE A 81 12.79 2.66 -11.28
N PRO A 82 12.56 3.58 -10.33
CA PRO A 82 11.44 3.48 -9.39
C PRO A 82 10.12 3.24 -10.14
N ASP A 83 9.21 2.47 -9.55
CA ASP A 83 7.90 2.20 -10.14
C ASP A 83 6.97 3.42 -10.02
N VAL A 84 7.26 4.43 -10.86
CA VAL A 84 6.45 5.65 -10.98
C VAL A 84 5.04 5.30 -11.51
N ARG A 85 4.86 4.14 -12.15
CA ARG A 85 3.53 3.73 -12.64
C ARG A 85 2.60 3.45 -11.46
N MET A 86 3.07 2.71 -10.46
CA MET A 86 2.31 2.46 -9.24
C MET A 86 2.00 3.77 -8.49
N ASP A 87 2.96 4.67 -8.38
CA ASP A 87 2.77 6.00 -7.76
C ASP A 87 1.67 6.83 -8.45
N ILE A 88 1.72 6.91 -9.78
CA ILE A 88 0.72 7.61 -10.57
C ILE A 88 -0.65 6.94 -10.42
N ALA A 89 -0.71 5.61 -10.53
CA ALA A 89 -1.96 4.87 -10.44
C ALA A 89 -2.62 5.00 -9.06
N LEU A 90 -1.83 4.98 -7.98
CA LEU A 90 -2.30 5.22 -6.61
C LEU A 90 -2.84 6.63 -6.40
N GLU A 91 -2.18 7.64 -6.99
CA GLU A 91 -2.65 9.03 -6.94
C GLU A 91 -3.93 9.22 -7.77
N LEU A 92 -4.04 8.57 -8.94
CA LEU A 92 -5.26 8.56 -9.74
C LEU A 92 -6.42 7.81 -9.04
N SER A 93 -6.09 6.85 -8.17
CA SER A 93 -7.08 6.10 -7.37
C SER A 93 -7.63 6.91 -6.18
N ARG A 94 -7.16 8.15 -5.98
CA ARG A 94 -7.55 8.96 -4.84
C ARG A 94 -8.94 9.57 -5.00
N THR A 95 -9.79 9.39 -4.01
CA THR A 95 -11.14 9.97 -3.94
C THR A 95 -11.37 10.65 -2.60
N PRO A 96 -12.50 11.34 -2.41
CA PRO A 96 -12.97 11.68 -1.08
C PRO A 96 -13.13 10.42 -0.22
N ARG A 97 -12.90 10.56 1.10
CA ARG A 97 -13.14 9.48 2.06
C ARG A 97 -14.64 9.10 2.00
N PRO A 98 -14.99 7.82 1.81
CA PRO A 98 -16.38 7.40 1.81
C PRO A 98 -17.05 7.59 3.18
N THR A 99 -18.38 7.59 3.19
CA THR A 99 -19.18 7.69 4.42
C THR A 99 -19.18 6.33 5.14
N ILE A 100 -18.09 6.05 5.84
CA ILE A 100 -17.91 4.84 6.65
C ILE A 100 -17.58 5.20 8.09
N ALA A 101 -17.83 4.26 9.01
CA ALA A 101 -17.49 4.40 10.42
C ALA A 101 -16.01 4.74 10.61
N LEU A 102 -15.69 5.46 11.69
CA LEU A 102 -14.31 5.84 11.98
C LEU A 102 -13.57 4.65 12.60
N PRO A 103 -12.26 4.48 12.37
CA PRO A 103 -11.48 3.37 12.93
C PRO A 103 -11.63 3.25 14.44
N ARG A 104 -11.57 4.38 15.16
CA ARG A 104 -11.78 4.44 16.62
C ARG A 104 -13.16 3.98 17.11
N THR A 105 -14.17 3.98 16.26
CA THR A 105 -15.55 3.54 16.59
C THR A 105 -15.81 2.08 16.24
N LEU A 106 -14.90 1.43 15.53
CA LEU A 106 -15.00 0.03 15.14
C LEU A 106 -14.52 -0.89 16.28
N CYS A 107 -14.98 -2.14 16.21
CA CYS A 107 -14.55 -3.24 17.05
C CYS A 107 -14.20 -4.45 16.17
N ASP A 108 -13.39 -5.35 16.73
CA ASP A 108 -13.15 -6.65 16.11
C ASP A 108 -14.47 -7.37 15.87
N SER A 109 -14.64 -7.86 14.64
CA SER A 109 -15.89 -8.50 14.24
C SER A 109 -15.68 -9.48 13.10
N ILE A 110 -16.64 -10.39 12.97
CA ILE A 110 -16.81 -11.29 11.83
C ILE A 110 -18.25 -11.10 11.38
N SER A 111 -18.45 -10.77 10.12
CA SER A 111 -19.77 -10.51 9.55
C SER A 111 -19.92 -11.16 8.18
N GLU A 112 -21.15 -11.21 7.69
CA GLU A 112 -21.38 -11.48 6.27
C GLU A 112 -20.84 -10.31 5.43
N PRO A 113 -20.35 -10.57 4.21
CA PRO A 113 -20.06 -9.51 3.25
C PRO A 113 -21.36 -8.78 2.86
N GLU A 114 -21.33 -7.45 2.96
CA GLU A 114 -22.47 -6.59 2.64
C GLU A 114 -22.16 -5.73 1.41
N THR A 115 -23.21 -5.37 0.68
CA THR A 115 -23.13 -4.43 -0.43
C THR A 115 -22.99 -3.00 0.06
N ILE A 116 -22.26 -2.17 -0.68
CA ILE A 116 -22.10 -0.74 -0.46
C ILE A 116 -23.44 -0.04 -0.71
N LEU A 117 -23.80 0.84 0.22
CA LEU A 117 -25.01 1.68 0.18
C LEU A 117 -24.62 3.15 0.32
N GLY A 118 -25.31 4.03 -0.41
CA GLY A 118 -25.12 5.48 -0.37
C GLY A 118 -23.86 5.98 -1.08
N ASP A 119 -23.25 5.17 -1.95
CA ASP A 119 -22.09 5.55 -2.78
C ASP A 119 -22.53 5.59 -4.24
N GLU A 120 -22.60 6.78 -4.84
CA GLU A 120 -23.18 6.98 -6.17
C GLU A 120 -22.51 6.13 -7.27
N GLU A 121 -21.20 5.87 -7.13
CA GLU A 121 -20.44 5.13 -8.14
C GLU A 121 -20.44 3.61 -7.87
N PHE A 122 -20.41 3.21 -6.61
CA PHE A 122 -20.22 1.81 -6.21
C PHE A 122 -21.43 1.20 -5.50
N GLU A 123 -22.61 1.82 -5.60
CA GLU A 123 -23.87 1.27 -5.08
C GLU A 123 -24.07 -0.19 -5.53
N GLY A 124 -24.31 -1.08 -4.57
CA GLY A 124 -24.53 -2.50 -4.85
C GLY A 124 -23.26 -3.33 -5.08
N TRP A 125 -22.08 -2.73 -5.12
CA TRP A 125 -20.80 -3.47 -5.12
C TRP A 125 -20.46 -3.98 -3.72
N TYR A 126 -19.54 -4.93 -3.60
CA TYR A 126 -19.05 -5.41 -2.32
C TYR A 126 -17.73 -4.75 -1.97
N ARG A 127 -17.61 -4.18 -0.76
CA ARG A 127 -16.30 -3.83 -0.20
C ARG A 127 -15.67 -5.12 0.30
N ILE A 128 -14.65 -5.63 -0.39
CA ILE A 128 -13.99 -6.90 -0.03
C ILE A 128 -12.74 -6.71 0.82
N GLY A 129 -12.19 -5.50 0.84
CA GLY A 129 -11.05 -5.13 1.66
C GLY A 129 -11.11 -3.67 2.08
N TYR A 130 -10.56 -3.37 3.25
CA TYR A 130 -10.53 -2.04 3.85
C TYR A 130 -9.31 -1.89 4.75
N TYR A 131 -8.63 -0.76 4.62
CA TYR A 131 -7.65 -0.32 5.60
C TYR A 131 -7.78 1.19 5.81
N GLU A 132 -7.77 1.62 7.06
CA GLU A 132 -7.68 3.04 7.39
C GLU A 132 -6.92 3.27 8.70
N GLU A 133 -6.05 4.26 8.67
CA GLU A 133 -5.38 4.83 9.82
C GLU A 133 -6.10 6.12 10.26
N ASP A 134 -6.43 6.21 11.55
CA ASP A 134 -6.97 7.40 12.22
C ASP A 134 -5.97 7.93 13.25
N MET A 135 -5.33 9.05 12.90
CA MET A 135 -4.42 9.76 13.78
C MET A 135 -5.21 10.66 14.74
N THR A 136 -5.01 10.45 16.04
CA THR A 136 -5.64 11.23 17.10
C THR A 136 -4.58 11.83 18.02
N THR A 137 -4.71 13.11 18.27
CA THR A 137 -3.96 13.79 19.34
C THR A 137 -4.82 14.91 19.91
N GLU A 138 -4.58 15.27 21.18
CA GLU A 138 -5.29 16.35 21.86
C GLU A 138 -4.74 17.73 21.47
N GLU A 139 -3.42 17.85 21.27
CA GLU A 139 -2.73 19.05 20.78
C GLU A 139 -1.43 18.65 20.05
N PHE A 140 -1.05 19.33 18.97
CA PHE A 140 0.22 19.07 18.27
C PHE A 140 1.41 19.81 18.89
N ARG A 141 1.53 19.85 20.22
CA ARG A 141 2.63 20.55 20.92
C ARG A 141 3.79 19.61 21.25
N SER A 142 4.96 20.18 21.53
CA SER A 142 6.12 19.41 22.01
C SER A 142 5.75 18.61 23.27
N GLY A 143 6.03 17.30 23.25
CA GLY A 143 5.69 16.38 24.34
C GLY A 143 4.28 15.81 24.27
N ALA A 144 3.48 16.13 23.24
CA ALA A 144 2.18 15.50 23.04
C ALA A 144 2.33 14.09 22.44
N THR A 145 1.56 13.14 22.98
CA THR A 145 1.44 11.79 22.43
C THR A 145 0.53 11.80 21.20
N VAL A 146 1.00 11.20 20.11
CA VAL A 146 0.17 10.93 18.94
C VAL A 146 -0.30 9.48 19.03
N SER A 147 -1.61 9.29 18.98
CA SER A 147 -2.23 7.97 19.00
C SER A 147 -2.75 7.62 17.62
N TYR A 148 -2.59 6.36 17.22
CA TYR A 148 -3.09 5.83 15.97
C TYR A 148 -4.11 4.73 16.27
N THR A 149 -5.21 4.74 15.54
CA THR A 149 -6.10 3.58 15.45
C THR A 149 -6.15 3.10 14.02
N ASP A 150 -5.72 1.87 13.81
CA ASP A 150 -5.77 1.19 12.53
C ASP A 150 -7.00 0.29 12.50
N ALA A 151 -7.79 0.36 11.43
CA ALA A 151 -8.82 -0.61 11.15
C ALA A 151 -8.47 -1.35 9.86
N SER A 152 -8.46 -2.68 9.92
CA SER A 152 -8.26 -3.57 8.78
C SER A 152 -9.46 -4.48 8.64
N SER A 153 -10.08 -4.52 7.47
CA SER A 153 -11.12 -5.48 7.13
C SER A 153 -10.78 -6.19 5.84
N GLY A 154 -11.01 -7.50 5.79
CA GLY A 154 -10.70 -8.29 4.61
C GLY A 154 -11.60 -9.50 4.52
N LEU A 155 -11.89 -9.87 3.29
CA LEU A 155 -12.68 -11.04 2.97
C LEU A 155 -11.81 -12.30 3.14
N VAL A 156 -12.33 -13.27 3.88
CA VAL A 156 -11.61 -14.50 4.28
C VAL A 156 -12.46 -15.71 3.93
N ALA A 157 -11.85 -16.68 3.28
CA ALA A 157 -12.39 -18.02 3.06
C ALA A 157 -12.03 -18.92 4.24
N ILE A 158 -13.04 -19.53 4.86
CA ILE A 158 -12.90 -20.29 6.11
C ILE A 158 -13.62 -21.63 5.96
N ASP A 159 -12.90 -22.70 6.27
CA ASP A 159 -13.47 -24.04 6.34
C ASP A 159 -14.27 -24.20 7.65
N ASP A 160 -15.35 -25.00 7.63
CA ASP A 160 -16.30 -25.13 8.74
C ASP A 160 -15.66 -25.50 10.10
N ASP A 161 -14.46 -26.09 10.09
CA ASP A 161 -13.72 -26.54 11.28
C ASP A 161 -12.66 -25.55 11.80
N GLN A 162 -12.44 -24.40 11.14
CA GLN A 162 -11.40 -23.43 11.54
C GLN A 162 -11.95 -22.27 12.38
N GLU A 163 -11.31 -22.01 13.53
CA GLU A 163 -11.62 -20.84 14.35
C GLU A 163 -11.11 -19.54 13.70
N VAL A 164 -12.05 -18.75 13.19
CA VAL A 164 -11.81 -17.37 12.69
C VAL A 164 -11.18 -16.46 13.75
N ALA A 165 -11.33 -16.80 15.03
CA ALA A 165 -10.77 -16.06 16.16
C ALA A 165 -9.23 -15.94 16.09
N GLY A 166 -8.54 -16.85 15.39
CA GLY A 166 -7.08 -16.80 15.20
C GLY A 166 -6.59 -15.80 14.15
N VAL A 167 -7.46 -15.26 13.29
CA VAL A 167 -7.06 -14.35 12.21
C VAL A 167 -6.71 -12.98 12.82
N ARG A 168 -5.42 -12.68 12.97
CA ARG A 168 -4.95 -11.38 13.51
C ARG A 168 -4.96 -10.26 12.48
N ILE A 169 -4.67 -10.56 11.22
CA ILE A 169 -4.67 -9.62 10.10
C ILE A 169 -5.49 -10.29 8.99
N PRO A 170 -6.57 -9.66 8.49
CA PRO A 170 -7.47 -10.28 7.52
C PRO A 170 -6.93 -10.21 6.08
N PHE A 171 -5.61 -10.19 5.92
CA PHE A 171 -4.93 -10.09 4.62
C PHE A 171 -4.03 -11.29 4.41
N ALA A 172 -4.10 -11.88 3.22
CA ALA A 172 -3.19 -12.92 2.79
C ALA A 172 -1.86 -12.31 2.32
N GLN A 173 -0.81 -13.12 2.41
CA GLN A 173 0.44 -12.84 1.74
C GLN A 173 0.29 -13.23 0.26
N SER A 174 0.70 -12.37 -0.67
CA SER A 174 0.77 -12.73 -2.10
C SER A 174 1.91 -13.71 -2.42
N GLY A 175 2.77 -14.01 -1.44
CA GLY A 175 3.97 -14.81 -1.63
C GLY A 175 4.97 -14.10 -2.54
N ALA A 176 5.46 -14.82 -3.55
CA ALA A 176 6.35 -14.26 -4.58
C ALA A 176 5.60 -13.65 -5.77
N LEU A 177 4.26 -13.64 -5.75
CA LEU A 177 3.47 -13.17 -6.88
C LEU A 177 3.28 -11.65 -6.82
N PRO A 178 3.46 -10.96 -7.96
CA PRO A 178 3.19 -9.54 -8.04
C PRO A 178 1.70 -9.28 -7.78
N VAL A 179 1.43 -8.21 -7.04
CA VAL A 179 0.09 -7.63 -6.90
C VAL A 179 -0.08 -6.53 -7.95
N TRP A 180 -1.32 -6.27 -8.39
CA TRP A 180 -1.61 -5.32 -9.49
C TRP A 180 -0.85 -5.66 -10.78
N ALA A 181 -0.91 -6.91 -11.20
CA ALA A 181 -0.36 -7.41 -12.45
C ALA A 181 -1.32 -8.45 -13.04
N ASP A 182 -1.21 -8.68 -14.34
CA ASP A 182 -1.86 -9.83 -14.97
C ASP A 182 -1.26 -11.13 -14.40
N VAL A 183 -2.15 -12.06 -14.08
CA VAL A 183 -1.78 -13.36 -13.51
C VAL A 183 -2.21 -14.44 -14.48
N ASP A 184 -1.35 -15.42 -14.68
CA ASP A 184 -1.66 -16.60 -15.49
C ASP A 184 -2.96 -17.28 -15.03
N GLU A 185 -3.91 -17.42 -15.96
CA GLU A 185 -5.23 -18.02 -15.74
C GLU A 185 -5.13 -19.44 -15.15
N GLU A 186 -4.08 -20.20 -15.46
CA GLU A 186 -3.88 -21.56 -14.93
C GLU A 186 -3.84 -21.59 -13.40
N ARG A 187 -3.39 -20.49 -12.77
CA ARG A 187 -3.37 -20.35 -11.31
C ARG A 187 -4.75 -20.26 -10.71
N GLY A 188 -5.76 -19.86 -11.50
CA GLY A 188 -7.16 -19.83 -11.10
C GLY A 188 -7.70 -21.21 -10.72
N SER A 189 -7.07 -22.30 -11.20
CA SER A 189 -7.44 -23.67 -10.82
C SER A 189 -7.33 -23.92 -9.31
N HIS A 190 -6.54 -23.14 -8.58
CA HIS A 190 -6.41 -23.24 -7.13
C HIS A 190 -7.50 -22.50 -6.34
N LEU A 191 -8.34 -21.70 -7.01
CA LEU A 191 -9.36 -20.88 -6.36
C LEU A 191 -10.31 -21.71 -5.46
N PRO A 192 -10.79 -22.90 -5.85
CA PRO A 192 -11.70 -23.69 -5.01
C PRO A 192 -11.15 -24.06 -3.63
N TRP A 193 -9.82 -24.22 -3.52
CA TRP A 193 -9.13 -24.64 -2.30
C TRP A 193 -8.42 -23.49 -1.58
N LEU A 194 -8.66 -22.25 -2.01
CA LEU A 194 -8.07 -21.09 -1.38
C LEU A 194 -8.73 -20.85 -0.01
N SER A 195 -8.02 -21.21 1.05
CA SER A 195 -8.38 -20.89 2.43
C SER A 195 -7.57 -19.69 2.94
N ASN A 196 -8.14 -18.93 3.89
CA ASN A 196 -7.66 -17.66 4.45
C ASN A 196 -8.01 -16.41 3.62
N GLY A 197 -7.20 -15.35 3.73
CA GLY A 197 -7.50 -14.05 3.15
C GLY A 197 -7.58 -14.08 1.63
N LEU A 198 -8.63 -13.49 1.07
CA LEU A 198 -8.82 -13.31 -0.38
C LEU A 198 -8.34 -11.94 -0.86
N VAL A 199 -7.93 -11.08 0.07
CA VAL A 199 -7.33 -9.77 -0.15
C VAL A 199 -5.90 -9.79 0.39
N CYS A 200 -4.98 -9.18 -0.34
CA CYS A 200 -3.60 -8.97 0.07
C CYS A 200 -3.40 -7.53 0.55
N GLY A 201 -2.62 -7.38 1.62
CA GLY A 201 -2.07 -6.10 2.05
C GLY A 201 -0.61 -6.00 1.59
N PHE A 202 -0.23 -4.87 1.00
CA PHE A 202 1.16 -4.61 0.61
C PHE A 202 1.57 -3.20 1.00
N PHE A 203 2.86 -3.03 1.31
CA PHE A 203 3.42 -1.71 1.57
C PHE A 203 4.04 -1.17 0.30
N HIS A 204 3.63 0.05 -0.08
CA HIS A 204 4.27 0.80 -1.14
C HIS A 204 4.99 2.00 -0.54
N ASN A 205 6.20 2.25 -1.01
CA ASN A 205 7.05 3.36 -0.58
C ASN A 205 7.64 4.03 -1.81
N GLY A 206 6.77 4.69 -2.58
CA GLY A 206 7.15 5.45 -3.77
C GLY A 206 7.25 6.95 -3.49
N PHE A 207 7.32 7.73 -4.57
CA PHE A 207 7.53 9.17 -4.53
C PHE A 207 6.32 9.95 -4.00
N THR A 208 5.13 9.59 -4.44
CA THR A 208 3.88 10.31 -4.13
C THR A 208 2.96 9.49 -3.23
N ALA A 209 3.13 8.18 -3.21
CA ALA A 209 2.32 7.25 -2.45
C ALA A 209 3.20 6.45 -1.47
N ARG A 210 2.85 6.53 -0.18
CA ARG A 210 3.50 5.80 0.89
C ARG A 210 2.46 5.30 1.88
N GLY A 211 2.47 4.00 2.15
CA GLY A 211 1.56 3.38 3.10
C GLY A 211 1.23 1.93 2.77
N MET A 212 0.27 1.38 3.51
CA MET A 212 -0.32 0.09 3.20
C MET A 212 -1.48 0.27 2.22
N TYR A 213 -1.50 -0.58 1.20
CA TYR A 213 -2.52 -0.64 0.16
C TYR A 213 -3.03 -2.07 0.00
N LEU A 214 -4.13 -2.22 -0.75
CA LEU A 214 -4.82 -3.49 -0.92
C LEU A 214 -4.78 -3.95 -2.38
N ALA A 215 -4.80 -5.27 -2.56
CA ALA A 215 -5.00 -5.93 -3.84
C ALA A 215 -5.82 -7.20 -3.64
N ALA A 216 -6.48 -7.72 -4.67
CA ALA A 216 -7.03 -9.08 -4.58
C ALA A 216 -5.88 -10.09 -4.54
N HIS A 217 -6.11 -11.23 -3.90
CA HIS A 217 -5.15 -12.33 -3.95
C HIS A 217 -4.93 -12.76 -5.43
N PRO A 218 -3.70 -13.01 -5.89
CA PRO A 218 -3.45 -13.34 -7.30
C PRO A 218 -4.23 -14.55 -7.83
N ILE A 219 -4.53 -15.53 -6.99
CA ILE A 219 -5.41 -16.67 -7.35
C ILE A 219 -6.86 -16.22 -7.59
N VAL A 220 -7.34 -15.23 -6.84
CA VAL A 220 -8.67 -14.63 -7.06
C VAL A 220 -8.70 -13.86 -8.38
N VAL A 221 -7.63 -13.11 -8.69
CA VAL A 221 -7.49 -12.42 -9.98
C VAL A 221 -7.53 -13.42 -11.14
N ALA A 222 -6.74 -14.49 -11.06
CA ALA A 222 -6.70 -15.53 -12.10
C ALA A 222 -8.03 -16.30 -12.22
N GLY A 223 -8.64 -16.71 -11.10
CA GLY A 223 -9.89 -17.50 -11.12
C GLY A 223 -11.13 -16.70 -11.51
N LEU A 224 -11.08 -15.37 -11.44
CA LEU A 224 -12.14 -14.49 -11.95
C LEU A 224 -11.86 -13.95 -13.36
N ASP A 225 -10.75 -14.38 -13.99
CA ASP A 225 -10.34 -13.94 -15.34
C ASP A 225 -10.29 -12.41 -15.43
N PHE A 226 -9.55 -11.82 -14.48
CA PHE A 226 -9.35 -10.39 -14.35
C PHE A 226 -8.05 -9.95 -15.03
N HIS A 227 -8.14 -8.88 -15.80
CA HIS A 227 -7.01 -8.24 -16.47
C HIS A 227 -6.78 -6.83 -15.94
N LEU A 228 -5.53 -6.47 -15.73
CA LEU A 228 -5.18 -5.14 -15.26
C LEU A 228 -5.58 -4.09 -16.31
N ALA A 229 -6.16 -2.98 -15.86
CA ALA A 229 -6.50 -1.89 -16.77
C ALA A 229 -5.25 -1.33 -17.48
N PRO A 230 -5.37 -0.91 -18.76
CA PRO A 230 -4.26 -0.31 -19.48
C PRO A 230 -3.75 0.98 -18.80
N TRP A 231 -2.43 1.14 -18.76
CA TRP A 231 -1.79 2.36 -18.26
C TRP A 231 -1.88 3.51 -19.28
N PRO A 232 -2.02 4.79 -18.85
CA PRO A 232 -2.17 5.27 -17.47
C PRO A 232 -3.64 5.31 -17.03
N ASP A 233 -3.93 4.74 -15.85
CA ASP A 233 -5.24 4.84 -15.21
C ASP A 233 -5.14 4.60 -13.68
N TYR A 234 -6.24 4.78 -12.95
CA TYR A 234 -6.36 4.34 -11.56
C TYR A 234 -6.36 2.80 -11.46
N LEU A 235 -6.03 2.29 -10.27
CA LEU A 235 -5.87 0.86 -10.04
C LEU A 235 -7.21 0.13 -10.05
N HIS A 236 -7.46 -0.57 -11.16
CA HIS A 236 -8.60 -1.46 -11.30
C HIS A 236 -8.29 -2.63 -12.23
N PHE A 237 -9.01 -3.73 -12.02
CA PHE A 237 -9.08 -4.83 -12.97
C PHE A 237 -10.39 -4.76 -13.76
N GLN A 238 -10.31 -5.24 -14.99
CA GLN A 238 -11.42 -5.45 -15.91
C GLN A 238 -11.73 -6.95 -15.98
N ASP A 239 -13.00 -7.28 -16.19
CA ASP A 239 -13.39 -8.63 -16.56
C ASP A 239 -12.99 -8.95 -18.02
N LYS A 240 -13.22 -10.20 -18.43
CA LYS A 240 -13.08 -10.67 -19.83
C LYS A 240 -13.84 -9.86 -20.90
N HIS A 241 -14.76 -8.99 -20.51
CA HIS A 241 -15.52 -8.11 -21.40
C HIS A 241 -14.98 -6.67 -21.40
N GLY A 242 -13.85 -6.42 -20.74
CA GLY A 242 -13.24 -5.09 -20.62
C GLY A 242 -14.00 -4.16 -19.66
N LYS A 243 -14.91 -4.69 -18.84
CA LYS A 243 -15.66 -3.88 -17.87
C LYS A 243 -15.00 -3.92 -16.51
N ARG A 244 -14.90 -2.76 -15.88
CA ARG A 244 -14.40 -2.58 -14.50
C ARG A 244 -15.07 -3.57 -13.54
N ALA A 245 -14.28 -4.38 -12.85
CA ALA A 245 -14.75 -5.47 -12.01
C ALA A 245 -14.23 -5.40 -10.57
N LEU A 246 -12.99 -4.97 -10.39
CA LEU A 246 -12.34 -4.80 -9.10
C LEU A 246 -11.64 -3.44 -9.07
N VAL A 247 -11.86 -2.63 -8.04
CA VAL A 247 -11.33 -1.26 -7.96
C VAL A 247 -10.67 -1.04 -6.62
N LEU A 248 -9.48 -0.45 -6.64
CA LEU A 248 -8.89 0.17 -5.47
C LEU A 248 -9.23 1.64 -5.45
N ARG A 249 -9.63 2.10 -4.28
CA ARG A 249 -9.84 3.52 -4.03
C ARG A 249 -9.04 3.91 -2.80
N THR A 250 -8.39 5.06 -2.86
CA THR A 250 -7.53 5.57 -1.79
C THR A 250 -8.04 6.93 -1.34
N TRP A 251 -7.74 7.34 -0.11
CA TRP A 251 -8.07 8.69 0.35
C TRP A 251 -7.09 9.20 1.39
N LYS A 252 -7.01 10.52 1.45
CA LYS A 252 -6.37 11.30 2.50
C LYS A 252 -7.36 12.38 2.90
N ALA A 253 -7.77 12.43 4.17
CA ALA A 253 -8.82 13.34 4.63
C ALA A 253 -8.45 14.08 5.91
N ASN A 254 -9.06 15.26 6.07
CA ASN A 254 -8.81 16.21 7.16
C ASN A 254 -7.33 16.53 7.28
N ALA A 255 -6.83 17.33 6.34
CA ALA A 255 -5.49 17.89 6.39
C ALA A 255 -5.31 18.69 7.69
N ILE A 256 -4.23 18.40 8.38
CA ILE A 256 -3.71 19.18 9.50
C ILE A 256 -2.62 20.06 8.91
N ASP A 257 -2.82 21.37 9.02
CA ASP A 257 -2.00 22.38 8.37
C ASP A 257 -0.62 22.47 9.05
N ALA A 258 0.30 21.61 8.62
CA ALA A 258 1.69 21.74 9.00
C ALA A 258 2.28 22.89 8.17
N SER A 259 2.10 24.12 8.67
CA SER A 259 2.43 25.44 8.09
C SER A 259 3.72 25.62 7.24
N VAL A 260 4.59 24.62 7.16
CA VAL A 260 5.88 24.67 6.45
C VAL A 260 6.11 23.45 5.52
N ASN A 261 5.46 22.29 5.73
CA ASN A 261 6.04 20.99 5.34
C ASN A 261 5.12 20.02 4.57
N GLY A 262 4.07 20.56 3.96
CA GLY A 262 3.03 19.75 3.30
C GLY A 262 1.96 19.26 4.29
N ASN A 263 0.93 18.61 3.78
CA ASN A 263 -0.20 18.20 4.60
C ASN A 263 0.10 16.88 5.32
N VAL A 264 -0.06 16.88 6.64
CA VAL A 264 -0.33 15.64 7.40
C VAL A 264 -1.83 15.42 7.37
N TYR A 265 -2.28 14.18 7.27
CA TYR A 265 -3.70 13.86 7.21
C TYR A 265 -4.11 13.09 8.43
N ARG A 266 -5.26 13.46 9.01
CA ARG A 266 -5.84 12.71 10.12
C ARG A 266 -6.25 11.30 9.70
N PHE A 267 -6.76 11.17 8.48
CA PHE A 267 -7.21 9.91 7.92
C PHE A 267 -6.44 9.61 6.65
N SER A 268 -5.91 8.40 6.57
CA SER A 268 -5.34 7.84 5.35
C SER A 268 -5.81 6.40 5.22
N GLY A 269 -6.35 6.03 4.07
CA GLY A 269 -6.92 4.71 3.90
C GLY A 269 -7.17 4.32 2.46
N CYS A 270 -7.62 3.09 2.30
CA CYS A 270 -8.06 2.54 1.03
C CYS A 270 -9.14 1.47 1.24
N ASP A 271 -9.95 1.27 0.21
CA ASP A 271 -10.85 0.13 0.11
C ASP A 271 -10.73 -0.55 -1.26
N LEU A 272 -10.97 -1.85 -1.24
CA LEU A 272 -10.98 -2.70 -2.41
C LEU A 272 -12.41 -3.17 -2.64
N MET A 273 -12.95 -2.89 -3.82
CA MET A 273 -14.36 -3.08 -4.14
C MET A 273 -14.53 -4.01 -5.34
N LEU A 274 -15.42 -5.00 -5.21
CA LEU A 274 -15.70 -6.01 -6.21
C LEU A 274 -17.14 -5.89 -6.69
N ARG A 275 -17.34 -5.93 -8.01
CA ARG A 275 -18.65 -5.86 -8.63
C ARG A 275 -19.50 -7.08 -8.24
N ALA A 276 -20.81 -6.89 -8.08
CA ALA A 276 -21.70 -7.90 -7.48
C ALA A 276 -21.72 -9.25 -8.20
N ASP A 277 -21.76 -9.26 -9.54
CA ASP A 277 -21.71 -10.48 -10.36
C ASP A 277 -20.39 -11.23 -10.21
N CYS A 278 -19.28 -10.50 -10.07
CA CYS A 278 -17.96 -11.07 -9.83
C CYS A 278 -17.84 -11.64 -8.41
N PHE A 279 -18.47 -10.99 -7.42
CA PHE A 279 -18.57 -11.50 -6.07
C PHE A 279 -19.38 -12.81 -6.00
N THR A 280 -20.52 -12.88 -6.71
CA THR A 280 -21.29 -14.12 -6.84
C THR A 280 -20.44 -15.22 -7.47
N SER A 281 -19.73 -14.89 -8.56
CA SER A 281 -18.83 -15.85 -9.22
C SER A 281 -17.68 -16.33 -8.32
N LEU A 282 -17.15 -15.46 -7.46
CA LEU A 282 -16.13 -15.82 -6.47
C LEU A 282 -16.70 -16.81 -5.44
N LYS A 283 -17.90 -16.51 -4.92
CA LYS A 283 -18.58 -17.34 -3.93
C LYS A 283 -18.97 -18.71 -4.48
N ASP A 284 -19.36 -18.79 -5.75
CA ASP A 284 -19.75 -20.05 -6.39
C ASP A 284 -18.53 -20.94 -6.70
N GLN A 285 -17.33 -20.38 -6.76
CA GLN A 285 -16.10 -21.10 -7.08
C GLN A 285 -15.32 -21.56 -5.84
N ILE A 286 -15.48 -20.90 -4.69
CA ILE A 286 -14.80 -21.25 -3.44
C ILE A 286 -15.63 -22.29 -2.68
N GLU A 287 -15.00 -23.38 -2.24
CA GLU A 287 -15.67 -24.42 -1.45
C GLU A 287 -15.92 -23.97 0.00
N SER A 288 -15.00 -23.17 0.55
CA SER A 288 -15.07 -22.63 1.90
C SER A 288 -16.13 -21.54 2.07
N ARG A 289 -16.58 -21.32 3.31
CA ARG A 289 -17.47 -20.20 3.63
C ARG A 289 -16.69 -18.88 3.57
N ILE A 290 -17.26 -17.90 2.87
CA ILE A 290 -16.70 -16.55 2.80
C ILE A 290 -17.30 -15.66 3.89
N VAL A 291 -16.45 -14.98 4.66
CA VAL A 291 -16.85 -13.99 5.66
C VAL A 291 -16.00 -12.72 5.56
N MET A 292 -16.50 -11.63 6.13
CA MET A 292 -15.73 -10.41 6.35
C MET A 292 -15.14 -10.42 7.76
N VAL A 293 -13.83 -10.23 7.89
CA VAL A 293 -13.15 -10.15 9.19
C VAL A 293 -12.59 -8.76 9.38
N THR A 294 -13.00 -8.09 10.46
CA THR A 294 -12.51 -6.76 10.85
C THR A 294 -11.65 -6.87 12.12
N ARG A 295 -10.53 -6.15 12.11
CA ARG A 295 -9.58 -6.03 13.22
C ARG A 295 -9.21 -4.57 13.45
N VAL A 296 -9.16 -4.17 14.72
CA VAL A 296 -8.83 -2.81 15.13
C VAL A 296 -7.63 -2.84 16.06
N ASP A 297 -6.54 -2.19 15.65
CA ASP A 297 -5.34 -2.04 16.46
C ASP A 297 -5.20 -0.59 16.95
N ARG A 298 -4.73 -0.42 18.19
CA ARG A 298 -4.55 0.88 18.83
C ARG A 298 -3.11 1.01 19.27
N ARG A 299 -2.39 1.96 18.68
CA ARG A 299 -0.97 2.17 18.91
C ARG A 299 -0.74 3.58 19.42
N GLN A 300 0.16 3.75 20.38
CA GLN A 300 0.62 5.06 20.83
C GLN A 300 2.06 5.24 20.38
N HIS A 301 2.35 6.39 19.77
CA HIS A 301 3.71 6.80 19.50
C HIS A 301 4.06 7.91 20.48
N ASP A 302 4.94 7.60 21.44
CA ASP A 302 5.53 8.62 22.29
C ASP A 302 6.42 9.52 21.42
N SER A 303 6.32 10.82 21.62
CA SER A 303 7.25 11.76 20.97
C SER A 303 8.68 11.39 21.39
N TRP A 304 9.58 11.24 20.42
CA TRP A 304 10.99 10.90 20.67
C TRP A 304 11.62 11.82 21.72
N PRO A 305 12.48 11.29 22.63
CA PRO A 305 13.20 12.13 23.58
C PRO A 305 14.00 13.18 22.81
N GLN A 306 13.88 14.44 23.22
CA GLN A 306 14.82 15.46 22.77
C GLN A 306 16.21 15.01 23.22
N GLY A 307 17.12 14.78 22.27
CA GLY A 307 18.53 14.68 22.61
C GLY A 307 18.93 15.96 23.34
N ASP A 308 19.57 15.80 24.50
CA ASP A 308 20.06 16.89 25.34
C ASP A 308 20.86 17.90 24.48
N GLN A 309 20.51 19.18 24.64
CA GLN A 309 21.20 20.32 24.05
C GLN A 309 22.65 20.45 24.54
#